data_AF-A0A6B1GS10-F1
#
_entry.id   AF-A0A6B1GS10-F1
#
_cell.length_a   1.000
_cell.length_b   1.000
_cell.length_c   1.000
_cell.angle_alpha   90.00
_cell.angle_beta   90.00
_cell.angle_gamma   90.00
#
_symmetry.space_group_name_H-M   'P 1'
#
loop_
_entity.id
_entity.type
_entity.pdbx_description
1 polymer ?
#
loop_
_entity_poly.entity_id
_entity_poly.type
_entity_poly.pdbx_seq_one_letter_code
_entity_poly.pdbx_strand_id
1 'polypeptide(L)'
;MTTSRLIQFVVAPGVLLAVACTPTETVPAARFPAPEGYITGVVQSAQGPEAGVWVIAETEDLPTKFVKIVVTDDDGRFMLPELPDAGYAVWVRGYGLVDSEPLEMRPTADPVTLQATNAATPEKAAKVYPGDYWLSLMAPPDESLFPGTGDDGNGMGTRMLSQAHWLDSLKSDCNFCHQLGSRQTRTVDHVFEAKPELTTHKEAWEWRLGTGVRGNQMYNVLRIQGMDASLDVYADWTERIAAGELPPAPPRPQGIERNLVLTLWD
;
A
#
# COMPACT_ATOMS: atom_id res chain seq x y z
N MET A 1 23.95 -83.30 -37.36
CA MET A 1 24.89 -82.19 -37.62
C MET A 1 24.00 -80.96 -37.71
N THR A 2 23.91 -80.09 -36.72
CA THR A 2 24.94 -79.20 -36.18
C THR A 2 24.57 -78.77 -34.75
N THR A 3 25.60 -78.54 -33.94
CA THR A 3 25.62 -78.29 -32.50
C THR A 3 24.94 -76.99 -32.05
N SER A 4 24.17 -77.10 -30.96
CA SER A 4 23.59 -75.99 -30.18
C SER A 4 24.66 -75.30 -29.33
N ARG A 5 24.76 -73.98 -29.38
CA ARG A 5 25.67 -73.17 -28.54
C ARG A 5 24.88 -72.54 -27.39
N LEU A 6 25.21 -72.93 -26.16
CA LEU A 6 24.79 -72.23 -24.93
C LEU A 6 25.54 -70.90 -24.79
N ILE A 7 24.80 -69.81 -24.58
CA ILE A 7 25.33 -68.51 -24.16
C ILE A 7 25.27 -68.46 -22.64
N GLN A 8 26.43 -68.41 -21.99
CA GLN A 8 26.54 -68.17 -20.55
C GLN A 8 26.51 -66.65 -20.29
N PHE A 9 25.52 -66.19 -19.52
CA PHE A 9 25.50 -64.84 -18.97
C PHE A 9 26.29 -64.84 -17.65
N VAL A 10 27.33 -64.00 -17.58
CA VAL A 10 28.08 -63.71 -16.36
C VAL A 10 27.31 -62.65 -15.57
N VAL A 11 26.86 -62.98 -14.37
CA VAL A 11 26.23 -62.03 -13.42
C VAL A 11 27.35 -61.42 -12.57
N ALA A 12 27.53 -60.10 -12.66
CA ALA A 12 28.39 -59.34 -11.75
C ALA A 12 27.65 -59.03 -10.43
N PRO A 13 28.30 -59.08 -9.26
CA PRO A 13 27.65 -58.70 -8.00
C PRO A 13 27.54 -57.18 -7.89
N GLY A 14 26.32 -56.67 -7.73
CA GLY A 14 26.05 -55.26 -7.43
C GLY A 14 26.42 -54.92 -5.99
N VAL A 15 27.22 -53.86 -5.82
CA VAL A 15 27.57 -53.28 -4.51
C VAL A 15 26.41 -52.38 -4.06
N LEU A 16 25.74 -52.73 -2.95
CA LEU A 16 24.81 -51.84 -2.26
C LEU A 16 25.60 -50.81 -1.44
N LEU A 17 25.55 -49.53 -1.84
CA LEU A 17 25.94 -48.42 -0.96
C LEU A 17 24.77 -48.08 -0.03
N ALA A 18 24.92 -48.38 1.26
CA ALA A 18 24.04 -47.87 2.30
C ALA A 18 24.34 -46.38 2.53
N VAL A 19 23.42 -45.50 2.14
CA VAL A 19 23.47 -44.07 2.47
C VAL A 19 23.13 -43.93 3.95
N ALA A 20 24.12 -43.57 4.77
CA ALA A 20 23.91 -43.25 6.16
C ALA A 20 23.15 -41.91 6.26
N CYS A 21 21.90 -41.96 6.68
CA CYS A 21 21.10 -40.78 6.98
C CYS A 21 21.57 -40.19 8.31
N THR A 22 22.37 -39.12 8.27
CA THR A 22 22.73 -38.37 9.48
C THR A 22 21.50 -37.64 10.00
N PRO A 23 21.18 -37.71 11.30
CA PRO A 23 20.08 -36.95 11.86
C PRO A 23 20.38 -35.45 11.71
N THR A 24 19.44 -34.71 11.12
CA THR A 24 19.47 -33.26 11.05
C THR A 24 19.46 -32.71 12.48
N GLU A 25 20.54 -32.05 12.90
CA GLU A 25 20.55 -31.32 14.16
C GLU A 25 19.51 -30.20 14.08
N THR A 26 18.44 -30.34 14.87
CA THR A 26 17.49 -29.26 15.11
C THR A 26 18.21 -28.14 15.85
N VAL A 27 18.56 -27.07 15.14
CA VAL A 27 19.07 -25.83 15.74
C VAL A 27 18.00 -25.35 16.74
N PRO A 28 18.31 -25.25 18.04
CA PRO A 28 17.35 -24.72 18.99
C PRO A 28 16.99 -23.30 18.58
N ALA A 29 15.69 -23.05 18.40
CA ALA A 29 15.19 -21.70 18.16
C ALA A 29 15.74 -20.78 19.27
N ALA A 30 16.46 -19.73 18.87
CA ALA A 30 16.99 -18.76 19.81
C ALA A 30 15.84 -18.19 20.63
N ARG A 31 15.84 -18.48 21.93
CA ARG A 31 14.83 -17.97 22.86
C ARG A 31 15.28 -16.58 23.29
N PHE A 32 14.95 -15.59 22.47
CA PHE A 32 15.13 -14.20 22.86
C PHE A 32 14.23 -13.91 24.07
N PRO A 33 14.74 -13.27 25.13
CA PRO A 33 13.87 -12.79 26.20
C PRO A 33 12.81 -11.88 25.58
N ALA A 34 11.56 -12.01 26.04
CA ALA A 34 10.52 -11.07 25.61
C ALA A 34 10.97 -9.65 25.98
N PRO A 35 10.90 -8.68 25.06
CA PRO A 35 11.22 -7.28 25.35
C PRO A 35 10.30 -6.79 26.46
N GLU A 36 10.74 -5.81 27.25
CA GLU A 36 9.86 -5.17 28.22
C GLU A 36 8.78 -4.37 27.49
N GLY A 37 7.53 -4.47 27.96
CA GLY A 37 6.39 -3.80 27.35
C GLY A 37 6.06 -4.35 25.96
N TYR A 38 5.18 -5.34 25.88
CA TYR A 38 4.75 -5.90 24.60
C TYR A 38 3.28 -6.27 24.60
N ILE A 39 2.75 -6.44 23.39
CA ILE A 39 1.46 -7.07 23.14
C ILE A 39 1.69 -8.14 22.07
N THR A 40 1.26 -9.37 22.34
CA THR A 40 1.30 -10.46 21.36
C THR A 40 -0.11 -10.95 21.10
N GLY A 41 -0.31 -11.59 19.96
CA GLY A 41 -1.62 -12.11 19.63
C GLY A 41 -1.72 -12.70 18.25
N VAL A 42 -2.97 -12.94 17.86
CA VAL A 42 -3.35 -13.35 16.51
C VAL A 42 -4.42 -12.41 15.97
N VAL A 43 -4.38 -12.18 14.66
CA VAL A 43 -5.47 -11.55 13.92
C VAL A 43 -6.27 -12.64 13.22
N GLN A 44 -7.58 -12.64 13.43
CA GLN A 44 -8.50 -13.60 12.82
C GLN A 44 -9.69 -12.89 12.18
N SER A 45 -10.21 -13.47 11.11
CA SER A 45 -11.48 -13.10 10.50
C SER A 45 -12.40 -14.33 10.39
N ALA A 46 -13.59 -14.14 9.82
CA ALA A 46 -14.48 -15.25 9.50
C ALA A 46 -13.86 -16.28 8.55
N GLN A 47 -12.79 -15.92 7.83
CA GLN A 47 -12.09 -16.78 6.87
C GLN A 47 -10.85 -17.49 7.48
N GLY A 48 -10.54 -17.22 8.75
CA GLY A 48 -9.38 -17.77 9.46
C GLY A 48 -8.34 -16.70 9.82
N PRO A 49 -7.09 -17.09 10.09
CA PRO A 49 -6.02 -16.14 10.40
C PRO A 49 -5.74 -15.19 9.23
N GLU A 50 -5.48 -13.92 9.52
CA GLU A 50 -5.18 -12.90 8.51
C GLU A 50 -3.67 -12.65 8.43
N ALA A 51 -3.04 -13.18 7.38
CA ALA A 51 -1.62 -12.97 7.11
C ALA A 51 -1.34 -11.65 6.38
N GLY A 52 -0.19 -11.02 6.69
CA GLY A 52 0.27 -9.80 6.02
C GLY A 52 -0.64 -8.60 6.27
N VAL A 53 -1.23 -8.47 7.46
CA VAL A 53 -2.02 -7.29 7.85
C VAL A 53 -1.29 -6.52 8.94
N TRP A 54 -1.52 -5.22 8.99
CA TRP A 54 -0.90 -4.34 9.97
C TRP A 54 -1.68 -4.36 11.28
N VAL A 55 -0.97 -4.59 12.38
CA VAL A 55 -1.48 -4.33 13.73
C VAL A 55 -0.86 -3.03 14.21
N ILE A 56 -1.72 -2.09 14.58
CA ILE A 56 -1.39 -0.71 14.89
C ILE A 56 -1.79 -0.45 16.33
N ALA A 57 -0.85 0.02 17.15
CA ALA A 57 -1.09 0.50 18.50
C ALA A 57 -0.81 2.01 18.55
N GLU A 58 -1.80 2.80 18.90
CA GLU A 58 -1.69 4.26 19.03
C GLU A 58 -1.92 4.68 20.49
N THR A 59 -1.19 5.68 20.97
CA THR A 59 -1.43 6.28 22.28
C THR A 59 -1.17 7.79 22.25
N GLU A 60 -1.99 8.51 23.00
CA GLU A 60 -1.82 9.93 23.33
C GLU A 60 -1.56 10.13 24.84
N ASP A 61 -1.39 9.05 25.61
CA ASP A 61 -1.12 9.10 27.05
C ASP A 61 0.32 9.56 27.36
N LEU A 62 1.17 9.62 26.34
CA LEU A 62 2.55 10.08 26.42
C LEU A 62 2.66 11.58 26.06
N PRO A 63 3.74 12.28 26.44
CA PRO A 63 3.93 13.70 26.06
C PRO A 63 3.99 13.98 24.56
N THR A 64 4.12 12.94 23.73
CA THR A 64 4.18 12.99 22.27
C THR A 64 3.37 11.81 21.75
N LYS A 65 2.58 12.00 20.68
CA LYS A 65 1.75 10.91 20.15
C LYS A 65 2.68 9.78 19.71
N PHE A 66 2.34 8.56 20.10
CA PHE A 66 3.14 7.39 19.79
C PHE A 66 2.31 6.38 18.98
N VAL A 67 2.94 5.84 17.94
CA VAL A 67 2.37 4.76 17.13
C VAL A 67 3.38 3.65 16.94
N LYS A 68 2.98 2.40 17.21
CA LYS A 68 3.73 1.19 16.88
C LYS A 68 2.96 0.38 15.84
N ILE A 69 3.61 -0.02 14.77
CA ILE A 69 3.01 -0.82 13.70
C ILE A 69 3.86 -2.05 13.43
N VAL A 70 3.23 -3.21 13.36
CA VAL A 70 3.84 -4.48 12.96
C VAL A 70 2.97 -5.19 11.94
N VAL A 71 3.50 -6.24 11.32
CA VAL A 71 2.78 -7.03 10.32
C VAL A 71 2.62 -8.47 10.81
N THR A 72 1.47 -9.07 10.54
CA THR A 72 1.21 -10.47 10.90
C THR A 72 1.96 -11.48 10.02
N ASP A 73 2.36 -12.60 10.61
CA ASP A 73 2.94 -13.75 9.91
C ASP A 73 1.89 -14.59 9.14
N ASP A 74 2.29 -15.74 8.58
CA ASP A 74 1.40 -16.64 7.84
C ASP A 74 0.25 -17.21 8.69
N ASP A 75 0.45 -17.33 10.00
CA ASP A 75 -0.53 -17.83 10.97
C ASP A 75 -1.34 -16.67 11.61
N GLY A 76 -1.22 -15.45 11.07
CA GLY A 76 -1.87 -14.25 11.60
C GLY A 76 -1.28 -13.76 12.92
N ARG A 77 -0.13 -14.28 13.38
CA ARG A 77 0.47 -13.90 14.65
C ARG A 77 1.20 -12.57 14.53
N PHE A 78 1.19 -11.80 15.60
CA PHE A 78 1.93 -10.55 15.69
C PHE A 78 2.54 -10.36 17.08
N MET A 79 3.48 -9.43 17.13
CA MET A 79 4.06 -8.92 18.36
C MET A 79 4.35 -7.44 18.18
N LEU A 80 3.75 -6.59 19.02
CA LEU A 80 4.10 -5.19 19.18
C LEU A 80 5.15 -5.09 20.31
N PRO A 81 6.44 -4.86 20.01
CA PRO A 81 7.48 -4.83 21.02
C PRO A 81 7.74 -3.41 21.55
N GLU A 82 8.38 -3.33 22.71
CA GLU A 82 8.96 -2.10 23.27
C GLU A 82 7.94 -0.96 23.37
N LEU A 83 6.77 -1.30 23.94
CA LEU A 83 5.69 -0.37 24.23
C LEU A 83 5.91 0.24 25.62
N PRO A 84 6.04 1.58 25.74
CA PRO A 84 5.97 2.27 27.03
C PRO A 84 4.71 1.89 27.83
N ASP A 85 4.76 1.98 29.17
CA ASP A 85 3.61 1.72 30.02
C ASP A 85 2.55 2.84 29.89
N ALA A 86 1.60 2.63 28.98
CA ALA A 86 0.51 3.53 28.63
C ALA A 86 -0.71 2.72 28.18
N GLY A 87 -1.88 3.36 28.07
CA GLY A 87 -3.03 2.79 27.36
C GLY A 87 -2.85 2.96 25.84
N TYR A 88 -3.25 1.94 25.09
CA TYR A 88 -3.17 1.93 23.63
C TYR A 88 -4.50 1.52 23.01
N ALA A 89 -4.89 2.24 21.97
CA ALA A 89 -5.89 1.80 21.01
C ALA A 89 -5.21 0.86 20.02
N VAL A 90 -5.49 -0.45 20.11
CA VAL A 90 -4.91 -1.48 19.23
C VAL A 90 -5.92 -1.93 18.18
N TRP A 91 -5.58 -1.78 16.91
CA TRP A 91 -6.48 -2.07 15.79
C TRP A 91 -5.74 -2.66 14.58
N VAL A 92 -6.51 -3.17 13.61
CA VAL A 92 -6.01 -3.89 12.44
C VAL A 92 -6.39 -3.16 11.16
N ARG A 93 -5.42 -3.03 10.26
CA ARG A 93 -5.62 -2.61 8.86
C ARG A 93 -5.05 -3.66 7.93
N GLY A 94 -5.70 -3.91 6.79
CA GLY A 94 -5.14 -4.77 5.76
C GLY A 94 -5.88 -4.64 4.43
N TYR A 95 -5.18 -4.85 3.32
CA TYR A 95 -5.83 -4.84 2.01
C TYR A 95 -6.82 -5.99 1.88
N GLY A 96 -8.02 -5.70 1.38
CA GLY A 96 -9.15 -6.64 1.38
C GLY A 96 -9.94 -6.66 2.68
N LEU A 97 -9.56 -5.86 3.68
CA LEU A 97 -10.28 -5.68 4.93
C LEU A 97 -10.88 -4.26 5.01
N VAL A 98 -11.81 -4.08 5.94
CA VAL A 98 -12.06 -2.77 6.54
C VAL A 98 -11.27 -2.65 7.84
N ASP A 99 -10.92 -1.43 8.23
CA ASP A 99 -10.25 -1.20 9.52
C ASP A 99 -11.11 -1.79 10.65
N SER A 100 -10.47 -2.46 11.60
CA SER A 100 -11.16 -3.00 12.78
C SER A 100 -11.49 -1.88 13.76
N GLU A 101 -12.48 -2.12 14.61
CA GLU A 101 -12.68 -1.28 15.80
C GLU A 101 -11.44 -1.39 16.71
N PRO A 102 -10.97 -0.27 17.30
CA PRO A 102 -9.88 -0.31 18.25
C PRO A 102 -10.24 -1.03 19.55
N LEU A 103 -9.27 -1.79 20.07
CA LEU A 103 -9.32 -2.42 21.38
C LEU A 103 -8.37 -1.69 22.33
N GLU A 104 -8.92 -1.11 23.38
CA GLU A 104 -8.14 -0.45 24.43
C GLU A 104 -7.43 -1.47 25.33
N MET A 105 -6.10 -1.35 25.43
CA MET A 105 -5.32 -2.21 26.32
C MET A 105 -3.97 -1.60 26.70
N ARG A 106 -3.34 -2.20 27.72
CA ARG A 106 -1.96 -1.91 28.13
C ARG A 106 -1.03 -3.04 27.71
N PRO A 107 0.30 -2.82 27.66
CA PRO A 107 1.26 -3.91 27.48
C PRO A 107 1.01 -5.04 28.49
N THR A 108 0.97 -6.28 28.01
CA THR A 108 0.58 -7.45 28.80
C THR A 108 1.24 -8.73 28.27
N ALA A 109 1.46 -9.68 29.17
CA ALA A 109 1.97 -11.01 28.82
C ALA A 109 0.88 -11.94 28.24
N ASP A 110 -0.39 -11.63 28.49
CA ASP A 110 -1.50 -12.44 27.99
C ASP A 110 -1.75 -12.14 26.50
N PRO A 111 -1.79 -13.17 25.63
CA PRO A 111 -2.02 -12.96 24.21
C PRO A 111 -3.46 -12.54 23.92
N VAL A 112 -3.62 -11.65 22.93
CA VAL A 112 -4.92 -11.15 22.48
C VAL A 112 -5.34 -11.74 21.14
N THR A 113 -6.64 -11.84 20.90
CA THR A 113 -7.19 -12.12 19.56
C THR A 113 -7.84 -10.85 19.03
N LEU A 114 -7.29 -10.28 17.97
CA LEU A 114 -7.85 -9.13 17.27
C LEU A 114 -8.76 -9.63 16.15
N GLN A 115 -9.99 -9.11 16.09
CA GLN A 115 -10.96 -9.50 15.08
C GLN A 115 -10.89 -8.55 13.89
N ALA A 116 -10.60 -9.11 12.73
CA ALA A 116 -10.60 -8.42 11.45
C ALA A 116 -11.91 -8.68 10.69
N THR A 117 -12.34 -7.68 9.91
CA THR A 117 -13.53 -7.80 9.07
C THR A 117 -13.13 -7.72 7.60
N ASN A 118 -13.38 -8.78 6.85
CA ASN A 118 -13.18 -8.75 5.39
C ASN A 118 -14.12 -7.71 4.76
N ALA A 119 -13.61 -6.95 3.81
CA ALA A 119 -14.41 -5.97 3.11
C ALA A 119 -15.51 -6.66 2.30
N ALA A 120 -16.75 -6.24 2.50
CA ALA A 120 -17.91 -6.85 1.84
C ALA A 120 -17.93 -6.63 0.32
N THR A 121 -17.25 -5.59 -0.17
CA THR A 121 -17.18 -5.26 -1.60
C THR A 121 -15.80 -4.68 -1.96
N PRO A 122 -15.38 -4.74 -3.24
CA PRO A 122 -14.13 -4.13 -3.69
C PRO A 122 -14.03 -2.64 -3.36
N GLU A 123 -15.12 -1.88 -3.44
CA GLU A 123 -15.15 -0.45 -3.13
C GLU A 123 -14.85 -0.18 -1.67
N LYS A 124 -15.36 -1.03 -0.75
CA LYS A 124 -15.03 -0.95 0.67
C LYS A 124 -13.56 -1.31 0.92
N ALA A 125 -13.04 -2.34 0.25
CA ALA A 125 -11.64 -2.75 0.37
C ALA A 125 -10.69 -1.63 -0.09
N ALA A 126 -11.04 -0.93 -1.17
CA ALA A 126 -10.18 0.08 -1.78
C ALA A 126 -10.06 1.37 -0.94
N LYS A 127 -10.91 1.57 0.07
CA LYS A 127 -10.86 2.75 0.96
C LYS A 127 -9.53 2.88 1.70
N VAL A 128 -8.89 1.76 2.02
CA VAL A 128 -7.60 1.71 2.74
C VAL A 128 -6.40 1.54 1.81
N TYR A 129 -6.61 1.50 0.49
CA TYR A 129 -5.50 1.41 -0.47
C TYR A 129 -4.70 2.71 -0.46
N PRO A 130 -3.36 2.64 -0.62
CA PRO A 130 -2.54 3.83 -0.54
C PRO A 130 -2.77 4.77 -1.74
N GLY A 131 -2.36 6.02 -1.59
CA GLY A 131 -2.66 7.06 -2.57
C GLY A 131 -2.03 6.81 -3.94
N ASP A 132 -0.85 6.21 -3.99
CA ASP A 132 -0.16 5.85 -5.24
C ASP A 132 -0.96 4.85 -6.10
N TYR A 133 -1.68 3.90 -5.49
CA TYR A 133 -2.60 3.02 -6.22
C TYR A 133 -3.74 3.81 -6.85
N TRP A 134 -4.35 4.74 -6.13
CA TRP A 134 -5.37 5.61 -6.70
C TRP A 134 -4.81 6.52 -7.80
N LEU A 135 -3.59 7.03 -7.62
CA LEU A 135 -2.89 7.83 -8.62
C LEU A 135 -2.55 7.01 -9.88
N SER A 136 -2.38 5.69 -9.77
CA SER A 136 -2.11 4.81 -10.92
C SER A 136 -3.22 4.78 -11.97
N LEU A 137 -4.44 5.20 -11.62
CA LEU A 137 -5.55 5.35 -12.56
C LEU A 137 -5.43 6.58 -13.47
N MET A 138 -4.61 7.56 -13.09
CA MET A 138 -4.43 8.80 -13.83
C MET A 138 -3.55 8.56 -15.06
N ALA A 139 -4.13 8.74 -16.25
CA ALA A 139 -3.39 8.74 -17.49
C ALA A 139 -2.74 10.12 -17.72
N PRO A 140 -1.45 10.20 -18.10
CA PRO A 140 -0.85 11.48 -18.48
C PRO A 140 -1.44 12.00 -19.81
N PRO A 141 -1.19 13.27 -20.18
CA PRO A 141 -1.58 13.80 -21.49
C PRO A 141 -0.98 12.99 -22.64
N ASP A 142 -1.67 12.95 -23.77
CA ASP A 142 -1.25 12.20 -24.96
C ASP A 142 0.17 12.61 -25.43
N GLU A 143 0.98 11.63 -25.86
CA GLU A 143 2.36 11.89 -26.30
C GLU A 143 2.45 12.90 -27.45
N SER A 144 1.41 13.01 -28.29
CA SER A 144 1.34 13.97 -29.40
C SER A 144 1.25 15.44 -28.96
N LEU A 145 0.96 15.71 -27.70
CA LEU A 145 1.00 17.07 -27.12
C LEU A 145 2.42 17.53 -26.77
N PHE A 146 3.44 16.70 -27.00
CA PHE A 146 4.82 17.03 -26.68
C PHE A 146 5.71 17.06 -27.94
N PRO A 147 6.70 17.97 -28.02
CA PRO A 147 7.01 19.02 -27.05
C PRO A 147 5.95 20.13 -27.05
N GLY A 148 5.84 20.85 -25.93
CA GLY A 148 4.90 21.95 -25.82
C GLY A 148 5.29 23.13 -26.70
N THR A 149 4.27 23.78 -27.28
CA THR A 149 4.44 24.91 -28.21
C THR A 149 3.81 26.20 -27.70
N GLY A 150 3.33 26.22 -26.45
CA GLY A 150 2.70 27.37 -25.80
C GLY A 150 1.21 27.53 -26.12
N ASP A 151 0.62 28.57 -25.54
CA ASP A 151 -0.82 28.86 -25.58
C ASP A 151 -1.36 29.04 -27.02
N ASP A 152 -0.56 29.59 -27.94
CA ASP A 152 -0.94 29.77 -29.36
C ASP A 152 -0.79 28.48 -30.20
N GLY A 153 -0.36 27.37 -29.61
CA GLY A 153 -0.20 26.08 -30.28
C GLY A 153 -0.97 24.96 -29.58
N ASN A 154 -0.27 23.92 -29.10
CA ASN A 154 -0.87 22.77 -28.43
C ASN A 154 -1.23 23.02 -26.94
N GLY A 155 -1.09 24.24 -26.44
CA GLY A 155 -1.47 24.63 -25.08
C GLY A 155 -0.52 24.13 -23.98
N MET A 156 0.45 23.27 -24.29
CA MET A 156 1.48 22.82 -23.34
C MET A 156 2.59 23.87 -23.23
N GLY A 157 3.15 24.06 -22.04
CA GLY A 157 4.24 25.02 -21.84
C GLY A 157 5.44 24.75 -22.76
N THR A 158 6.07 25.79 -23.30
CA THR A 158 7.16 25.66 -24.28
C THR A 158 8.41 24.93 -23.77
N ARG A 159 8.51 24.70 -22.46
CA ARG A 159 9.58 23.93 -21.80
C ARG A 159 9.14 22.51 -21.43
N MET A 160 7.89 22.15 -21.68
CA MET A 160 7.34 20.84 -21.39
C MET A 160 7.65 19.89 -22.55
N LEU A 161 8.80 19.21 -22.47
CA LEU A 161 9.42 18.53 -23.61
C LEU A 161 8.86 17.12 -23.88
N SER A 162 8.32 16.45 -22.88
CA SER A 162 7.87 15.06 -22.99
C SER A 162 6.83 14.73 -21.92
N GLN A 163 6.09 13.66 -22.16
CA GLN A 163 5.17 13.10 -21.16
C GLN A 163 5.89 12.74 -19.85
N ALA A 164 7.13 12.25 -19.93
CA ALA A 164 7.95 11.98 -18.74
C ALA A 164 8.29 13.25 -17.94
N HIS A 165 8.52 14.39 -18.61
CA HIS A 165 8.72 15.67 -17.93
C HIS A 165 7.41 16.15 -17.26
N TRP A 166 6.25 15.92 -17.89
CA TRP A 166 4.96 16.23 -17.25
C TRP A 166 4.74 15.37 -16.00
N LEU A 167 5.03 14.07 -16.06
CA LEU A 167 4.95 13.16 -14.91
C LEU A 167 5.93 13.55 -13.78
N ASP A 168 7.15 13.97 -14.13
CA ASP A 168 8.12 14.47 -13.16
C ASP A 168 7.61 15.75 -12.48
N SER A 169 7.08 16.70 -13.24
CA SER A 169 6.47 17.92 -12.68
C SER A 169 5.26 17.60 -11.81
N LEU A 170 4.36 16.69 -12.19
CA LEU A 170 3.25 16.27 -11.34
C LEU A 170 3.75 15.71 -9.99
N LYS A 171 4.80 14.90 -10.01
CA LYS A 171 5.37 14.31 -8.78
C LYS A 171 6.11 15.33 -7.93
N SER A 172 6.91 16.18 -8.55
CA SER A 172 7.79 17.13 -7.88
C SER A 172 7.06 18.40 -7.42
N ASP A 173 6.12 18.91 -8.22
CA ASP A 173 5.45 20.18 -7.98
C ASP A 173 4.07 20.03 -7.32
N CYS A 174 3.43 18.86 -7.45
CA CYS A 174 2.15 18.57 -6.77
C CYS A 174 2.31 17.49 -5.68
N ASN A 175 2.77 16.29 -6.03
CA ASN A 175 2.77 15.15 -5.10
C ASN A 175 3.73 15.31 -3.91
N PHE A 176 4.78 16.13 -4.07
CA PHE A 176 5.72 16.44 -3.00
C PHE A 176 5.07 17.20 -1.83
N CYS A 177 4.18 18.16 -2.14
CA CYS A 177 3.48 18.96 -1.11
C CYS A 177 2.13 18.35 -0.70
N HIS A 178 1.52 17.55 -1.58
CA HIS A 178 0.18 17.03 -1.41
C HIS A 178 0.17 15.55 -1.72
N GLN A 179 -0.30 14.70 -0.82
CA GLN A 179 -0.48 13.30 -1.16
C GLN A 179 -1.60 13.14 -2.19
N LEU A 180 -1.23 12.98 -3.46
CA LEU A 180 -2.16 12.63 -4.53
C LEU A 180 -2.67 11.20 -4.32
N GLY A 181 -3.95 11.00 -4.62
CA GLY A 181 -4.63 9.72 -4.41
C GLY A 181 -5.14 9.49 -2.97
N SER A 182 -4.90 10.40 -2.03
CA SER A 182 -5.67 10.43 -0.79
C SER A 182 -7.14 10.72 -1.08
N ARG A 183 -8.07 10.39 -0.16
CA ARG A 183 -9.51 10.63 -0.38
C ARG A 183 -9.79 12.09 -0.76
N GLN A 184 -9.10 13.03 -0.13
CA GLN A 184 -9.25 14.47 -0.35
C GLN A 184 -8.77 14.90 -1.74
N THR A 185 -7.72 14.28 -2.28
CA THR A 185 -7.14 14.69 -3.58
C THR A 185 -7.70 13.91 -4.76
N ARG A 186 -8.20 12.68 -4.55
CA ARG A 186 -8.80 11.84 -5.61
C ARG A 186 -10.31 12.03 -5.82
N THR A 187 -10.92 12.93 -5.05
CA THR A 187 -12.33 13.31 -5.17
C THR A 187 -12.44 14.83 -5.26
N VAL A 188 -13.56 15.32 -5.75
CA VAL A 188 -13.89 16.76 -5.79
C VAL A 188 -15.13 17.11 -4.96
N ASP A 189 -15.67 16.16 -4.21
CA ASP A 189 -16.87 16.31 -3.39
C ASP A 189 -16.84 17.57 -2.50
N HIS A 190 -15.70 17.81 -1.83
CA HIS A 190 -15.54 18.98 -0.96
C HIS A 190 -15.58 20.31 -1.73
N VAL A 191 -15.20 20.31 -3.00
CA VAL A 191 -15.28 21.50 -3.86
C VAL A 191 -16.74 21.74 -4.24
N PHE A 192 -17.46 20.70 -4.67
CA PHE A 192 -18.89 20.83 -4.98
C PHE A 192 -19.73 21.24 -3.77
N GLU A 193 -19.37 20.78 -2.57
CA GLU A 193 -20.01 21.23 -1.33
C GLU A 193 -19.73 22.70 -1.04
N ALA A 194 -18.49 23.16 -1.23
CA ALA A 194 -18.08 24.54 -0.96
C ALA A 194 -18.48 25.54 -2.07
N LYS A 195 -18.67 25.04 -3.30
CA LYS A 195 -18.93 25.80 -4.53
C LYS A 195 -20.00 25.11 -5.38
N PRO A 196 -21.28 25.17 -4.96
CA PRO A 196 -22.38 24.51 -5.67
C PRO A 196 -22.60 24.99 -7.11
N GLU A 197 -22.05 26.16 -7.46
CA GLU A 197 -22.07 26.71 -8.82
C GLU A 197 -21.12 25.99 -9.80
N LEU A 198 -20.11 25.27 -9.30
CA LEU A 198 -19.20 24.46 -10.13
C LEU A 198 -19.84 23.10 -10.34
N THR A 199 -19.98 22.68 -11.60
CA THR A 199 -20.76 21.48 -11.95
C THR A 199 -19.95 20.39 -12.64
N THR A 200 -18.73 20.72 -13.06
CA THR A 200 -17.82 19.77 -13.70
C THR A 200 -16.58 19.53 -12.84
N HIS A 201 -15.97 18.35 -12.98
CA HIS A 201 -14.72 18.05 -12.28
C HIS A 201 -13.58 18.96 -12.76
N LYS A 202 -13.60 19.38 -14.04
CA LYS A 202 -12.65 20.32 -14.62
C LYS A 202 -12.67 21.68 -13.89
N GLU A 203 -13.87 22.27 -13.76
CA GLU A 203 -14.08 23.52 -13.01
C GLU A 203 -13.66 23.39 -11.53
N ALA A 204 -13.99 22.24 -10.90
CA ALA A 204 -13.64 21.99 -9.52
C ALA A 204 -12.11 21.91 -9.30
N TRP A 205 -11.38 21.28 -10.22
CA TRP A 205 -9.91 21.23 -10.18
C TRP A 205 -9.27 22.59 -10.43
N GLU A 206 -9.76 23.35 -11.41
CA GLU A 206 -9.25 24.69 -11.68
C GLU A 206 -9.43 25.59 -10.46
N TRP A 207 -10.63 25.59 -9.87
CA TRP A 207 -10.90 26.35 -8.66
C TRP A 207 -9.99 25.92 -7.51
N ARG A 208 -9.85 24.61 -7.27
CA ARG A 208 -8.98 24.07 -6.22
C ARG A 208 -7.54 24.58 -6.35
N LEU A 209 -6.97 24.48 -7.55
CA LEU A 209 -5.57 24.87 -7.81
C LEU A 209 -5.36 26.39 -7.72
N GLY A 210 -6.41 27.19 -7.92
CA GLY A 210 -6.36 28.65 -7.75
C GLY A 210 -6.48 29.14 -6.30
N THR A 211 -6.67 28.26 -5.32
CA THR A 211 -6.96 28.66 -3.92
C THR A 211 -5.78 28.53 -2.97
N GLY A 212 -5.88 29.20 -1.81
CA GLY A 212 -4.93 29.08 -0.70
C GLY A 212 -3.63 29.88 -0.88
N VAL A 213 -2.75 29.80 0.12
CA VAL A 213 -1.49 30.57 0.17
C VAL A 213 -0.51 30.26 -0.95
N ARG A 214 -0.65 29.08 -1.58
CA ARG A 214 0.17 28.62 -2.72
C ARG A 214 -0.58 28.63 -4.06
N GLY A 215 -1.80 29.18 -4.12
CA GLY A 215 -2.66 29.12 -5.31
C GLY A 215 -1.96 29.67 -6.57
N ASN A 216 -1.30 30.82 -6.46
CA ASN A 216 -0.55 31.40 -7.58
C ASN A 216 0.58 30.48 -8.10
N GLN A 217 1.30 29.81 -7.19
CA GLN A 217 2.36 28.87 -7.57
C GLN A 217 1.78 27.62 -8.23
N MET A 218 0.72 27.05 -7.64
CA MET A 218 0.04 25.86 -8.19
C MET A 218 -0.56 26.16 -9.58
N TYR A 219 -1.19 27.31 -9.75
CA TYR A 219 -1.76 27.72 -11.05
C TYR A 219 -0.66 27.99 -12.10
N ASN A 220 0.51 28.50 -11.70
CA ASN A 220 1.64 28.64 -12.62
C ASN A 220 2.20 27.27 -13.06
N VAL A 221 2.30 26.30 -12.14
CA VAL A 221 2.67 24.92 -12.48
C VAL A 221 1.67 24.33 -13.46
N LEU A 222 0.37 24.50 -13.21
CA LEU A 222 -0.70 24.07 -14.12
C LEU A 222 -0.53 24.66 -15.53
N ARG A 223 -0.21 25.96 -15.66
CA ARG A 223 0.05 26.58 -16.97
C ARG A 223 1.27 25.99 -17.66
N ILE A 224 2.36 25.73 -16.94
CA ILE A 224 3.57 25.10 -17.50
C ILE A 224 3.28 23.68 -17.97
N GLN A 225 2.47 22.94 -17.20
CA GLN A 225 2.01 21.59 -17.53
C GLN A 225 1.00 21.55 -18.68
N GLY A 226 0.55 22.70 -19.17
CA GLY A 226 -0.54 22.81 -20.14
C GLY A 226 -1.89 22.74 -19.44
N MET A 227 -2.51 23.90 -19.28
CA MET A 227 -3.65 24.09 -18.39
C MET A 227 -4.83 23.21 -18.77
N ASP A 228 -5.30 23.30 -20.01
CA ASP A 228 -6.46 22.53 -20.46
C ASP A 228 -6.19 21.03 -20.47
N ALA A 229 -5.07 20.60 -21.05
CA ALA A 229 -4.70 19.18 -21.10
C ALA A 229 -4.54 18.56 -19.71
N SER A 230 -3.97 19.29 -18.75
CA SER A 230 -3.80 18.80 -17.38
C SER A 230 -5.12 18.78 -16.61
N LEU A 231 -5.96 19.81 -16.78
CA LEU A 231 -7.30 19.82 -16.17
C LEU A 231 -8.19 18.70 -16.73
N ASP A 232 -8.08 18.39 -18.03
CA ASP A 232 -8.79 17.26 -18.64
C ASP A 232 -8.34 15.92 -18.04
N VAL A 233 -7.03 15.73 -17.83
CA VAL A 233 -6.48 14.54 -17.13
C VAL A 233 -7.01 14.43 -15.69
N TYR A 234 -7.00 15.53 -14.93
CA TYR A 234 -7.47 15.52 -13.55
C TYR A 234 -8.99 15.30 -13.45
N ALA A 235 -9.75 15.87 -14.38
CA ALA A 235 -11.18 15.65 -14.50
C ALA A 235 -11.49 14.19 -14.81
N ASP A 236 -10.94 13.62 -15.90
CA ASP A 236 -11.13 12.21 -16.28
C ASP A 236 -10.84 11.26 -15.12
N TRP A 237 -9.69 11.44 -14.46
CA TRP A 237 -9.29 10.62 -13.33
C TRP A 237 -10.32 10.64 -12.20
N THR A 238 -10.79 11.83 -11.81
CA THR A 238 -11.74 11.96 -10.69
C THR A 238 -13.17 11.59 -11.09
N GLU A 239 -13.56 11.77 -12.36
CA GLU A 239 -14.86 11.34 -12.89
C GLU A 239 -14.96 9.82 -12.94
N ARG A 240 -13.91 9.14 -13.41
CA ARG A 240 -13.86 7.66 -13.42
C ARG A 240 -13.91 7.08 -12.01
N ILE A 241 -13.20 7.67 -11.06
CA ILE A 241 -13.28 7.29 -9.64
C ILE A 241 -14.70 7.50 -9.09
N ALA A 242 -15.33 8.65 -9.39
CA ALA A 242 -16.71 8.92 -8.97
C ALA A 242 -17.72 7.94 -9.62
N ALA A 243 -17.44 7.48 -10.84
CA ALA A 243 -18.21 6.44 -11.53
C ALA A 243 -17.94 5.01 -11.01
N GLY A 244 -17.03 4.84 -10.05
CA GLY A 244 -16.76 3.56 -9.38
C GLY A 244 -15.53 2.82 -9.89
N GLU A 245 -14.66 3.45 -10.69
CA GLU A 245 -13.37 2.84 -11.02
C GLU A 245 -12.50 2.67 -9.77
N LEU A 246 -11.91 1.48 -9.63
CA LEU A 246 -11.05 1.12 -8.52
C LEU A 246 -9.66 0.75 -9.06
N PRO A 247 -8.59 1.11 -8.34
CA PRO A 247 -7.25 0.66 -8.68
C PRO A 247 -7.09 -0.85 -8.41
N PRO A 248 -6.07 -1.49 -8.99
CA PRO A 248 -5.77 -2.88 -8.66
C PRO A 248 -5.55 -3.07 -7.17
N ALA A 249 -5.95 -4.23 -6.64
CA ALA A 249 -5.72 -4.56 -5.24
C ALA A 249 -4.19 -4.62 -4.97
N PRO A 250 -3.67 -3.85 -4.00
CA PRO A 250 -2.27 -3.95 -3.64
C PRO A 250 -1.94 -5.33 -3.04
N PRO A 251 -0.72 -5.86 -3.24
CA PRO A 251 -0.29 -7.06 -2.54
C PRO A 251 -0.15 -6.75 -1.04
N ARG A 252 -0.53 -7.72 -0.20
CA ARG A 252 -0.17 -7.69 1.22
C ARG A 252 1.33 -7.98 1.37
N PRO A 253 2.00 -7.46 2.42
CA PRO A 253 3.37 -7.83 2.73
C PRO A 253 3.56 -9.35 2.84
N GLN A 254 4.67 -9.86 2.30
CA GLN A 254 5.02 -11.29 2.31
C GLN A 254 6.49 -11.50 2.67
N GLY A 255 6.82 -12.69 3.16
CA GLY A 255 8.19 -13.07 3.50
C GLY A 255 8.84 -12.07 4.45
N ILE A 256 10.02 -11.56 4.08
CA ILE A 256 10.83 -10.66 4.93
C ILE A 256 10.16 -9.31 5.21
N GLU A 257 9.23 -8.87 4.36
CA GLU A 257 8.50 -7.60 4.53
C GLU A 257 7.66 -7.60 5.82
N ARG A 258 7.29 -8.79 6.32
CA ARG A 258 6.52 -8.94 7.55
C ARG A 258 7.33 -8.73 8.83
N ASN A 259 8.65 -8.66 8.71
CA ASN A 259 9.55 -8.43 9.85
C ASN A 259 9.70 -6.93 10.19
N LEU A 260 8.94 -6.05 9.53
CA LEU A 260 8.97 -4.62 9.80
C LEU A 260 8.29 -4.28 11.12
N VAL A 261 8.99 -3.49 11.94
CA VAL A 261 8.46 -2.84 13.14
C VAL A 261 8.66 -1.35 12.95
N LEU A 262 7.57 -0.60 12.86
CA LEU A 262 7.59 0.85 12.70
C LEU A 262 7.25 1.51 14.03
N THR A 263 8.06 2.48 14.43
CA THR A 263 7.81 3.33 15.61
C THR A 263 7.77 4.77 15.15
N LEU A 264 6.65 5.45 15.41
CA LEU A 264 6.43 6.84 15.05
C LEU A 264 6.18 7.64 16.32
N TRP A 265 6.76 8.84 16.34
CA TRP A 265 6.51 9.87 17.33
C TRP A 265 6.09 11.12 16.56
N ASP A 266 4.87 11.63 16.82
CA ASP A 266 4.28 12.81 16.17
C ASP A 266 3.97 13.89 17.21
#